data_AF-A0A1E5VTE1-F1
#
_entry.id   AF-A0A1E5VTE1-F1
#
_cell.length_a   1.000
_cell.length_b   1.000
_cell.length_c   1.000
_cell.angle_alpha   90.00
_cell.angle_beta   90.00
_cell.angle_gamma   90.00
#
_symmetry.space_group_name_H-M   'P 1'
#
loop_
_entity.id
_entity.type
_entity.pdbx_description
1 polymer ?
#
loop_
_entity_poly.entity_id
_entity_poly.type
_entity_poly.pdbx_seq_one_letter_code
_entity_poly.pdbx_strand_id
1 'polypeptide(L)'
;MAAPASAAGSETPKQLLSIIRDFASEKSHGGEHANPCPPLPLRTAQSDRVVRAPALTGRFVSRAERRVSDLRRRLADVRAAADAAAAELDAAKRAREAAEQELRGSQVQAAIADATIQALEVSPRLAPALMIYLSRLQCACFVIRITSSKGDSERDEFISKMHEMNAKIRQFQQMVSLELVEYNHSVLQSAEGQHVGEKSKTIASDGTLKDLAAKANNIDAEVQLLEGEYKKDLLDHDKVRQELADVQAKRALMEAVMAETKQLQELGGYPEFVCRVFSIQFYSHFSMLWLKLSLTWNTRAAELEKVHASLADELQRRYTCPSCGVNNMPGLEEAAN
;
A
#
# COMPACT_ATOMS: atom_id res chain seq x y z
N MET A 1 16.52 -27.39 -16.14
CA MET A 1 16.81 -28.84 -16.12
C MET A 1 15.78 -29.50 -15.21
N ALA A 2 14.84 -30.23 -15.79
CA ALA A 2 13.85 -31.01 -15.06
C ALA A 2 13.92 -32.45 -15.60
N ALA A 3 14.11 -33.40 -14.71
CA ALA A 3 14.00 -34.83 -14.95
C ALA A 3 13.19 -35.47 -13.81
N PRO A 4 12.47 -36.57 -14.07
CA PRO A 4 11.14 -36.79 -13.49
C PRO A 4 11.09 -37.87 -12.40
N ALA A 5 10.02 -37.82 -11.62
CA ALA A 5 9.65 -38.82 -10.61
C ALA A 5 9.23 -40.15 -11.27
N SER A 6 9.84 -41.25 -10.84
CA SER A 6 9.44 -42.61 -11.20
C SER A 6 8.12 -43.00 -10.54
N ALA A 7 7.13 -43.32 -11.37
CA ALA A 7 5.88 -43.96 -10.99
C ALA A 7 6.12 -45.42 -10.60
N ALA A 8 5.77 -45.78 -9.37
CA ALA A 8 5.73 -47.15 -8.90
C ALA A 8 4.29 -47.70 -9.00
N GLY A 9 4.15 -48.84 -9.70
CA GLY A 9 3.23 -49.90 -9.26
C GLY A 9 1.82 -49.93 -9.84
N SER A 10 1.65 -49.91 -11.16
CA SER A 10 0.47 -50.53 -11.78
C SER A 10 0.76 -52.02 -12.03
N GLU A 11 0.65 -52.86 -11.00
CA GLU A 11 0.67 -54.31 -11.20
C GLU A 11 -0.56 -54.72 -12.00
N THR A 12 -0.34 -55.27 -13.19
CA THR A 12 -1.44 -55.67 -14.07
C THR A 12 -2.03 -57.01 -13.61
N PRO A 13 -3.34 -57.26 -13.81
CA PRO A 13 -4.00 -58.53 -13.42
C PRO A 13 -3.31 -59.81 -13.91
N LYS A 14 -2.47 -59.69 -14.96
CA LYS A 14 -1.68 -60.78 -15.53
C LYS A 14 -0.54 -61.24 -14.60
N GLN A 15 0.04 -60.35 -13.78
CA GLN A 15 1.06 -60.70 -12.80
C GLN A 15 0.47 -61.50 -11.63
N LEU A 16 -0.70 -61.10 -11.13
CA LEU A 16 -1.38 -61.80 -10.04
C LEU A 16 -1.81 -63.23 -10.45
N LEU A 17 -2.27 -63.40 -11.70
CA LEU A 17 -2.63 -64.72 -12.25
C LEU A 17 -1.42 -65.63 -12.49
N SER A 18 -0.23 -65.06 -12.75
CA SER A 18 1.02 -65.83 -12.85
C SER A 18 1.40 -66.41 -11.48
N ILE A 19 1.36 -65.57 -10.44
CA ILE A 19 1.74 -65.95 -9.07
C ILE A 19 0.81 -67.06 -8.53
N ILE A 20 -0.50 -66.98 -8.82
CA ILE A 20 -1.46 -68.01 -8.41
C ILE A 20 -1.20 -69.35 -9.13
N ARG A 21 -0.79 -69.32 -10.41
CA ARG A 21 -0.48 -70.54 -11.19
C ARG A 21 0.79 -71.23 -10.68
N ASP A 22 1.78 -70.46 -10.28
CA ASP A 22 3.05 -70.98 -9.75
C ASP A 22 2.82 -71.62 -8.37
N PHE A 23 1.98 -71.02 -7.53
CA PHE A 23 1.61 -71.56 -6.21
C PHE A 23 0.80 -72.88 -6.29
N ALA A 24 -0.01 -73.05 -7.34
CA ALA A 24 -0.76 -74.29 -7.58
C ALA A 24 0.12 -75.41 -8.15
N SER A 25 1.16 -75.06 -8.91
CA SER A 25 2.08 -76.03 -9.53
C SER A 25 3.12 -76.58 -8.54
N GLU A 26 3.49 -75.81 -7.52
CA GLU A 26 4.45 -76.22 -6.49
C GLU A 26 3.84 -77.20 -5.46
N LYS A 27 2.52 -77.17 -5.26
CA LYS A 27 1.81 -78.09 -4.35
C LYS A 27 1.50 -79.47 -4.95
N SER A 28 1.83 -79.70 -6.23
CA SER A 28 1.49 -80.90 -6.99
C SER A 28 2.59 -81.98 -7.03
N HIS A 29 3.83 -81.66 -6.63
CA HIS A 29 4.95 -82.62 -6.69
C HIS A 29 5.02 -83.54 -5.46
N GLY A 30 4.00 -84.37 -5.27
CA GLY A 30 4.01 -85.44 -4.28
C GLY A 30 3.12 -86.64 -4.60
N GLY A 31 2.58 -86.73 -5.81
CA GLY A 31 1.75 -87.85 -6.25
C GLY A 31 2.46 -88.70 -7.31
N GLU A 32 2.41 -90.02 -7.10
CA GLU A 32 2.70 -91.12 -8.03
C GLU A 32 4.11 -91.72 -8.06
N HIS A 33 4.29 -92.78 -7.26
CA HIS A 33 4.78 -94.07 -7.75
C HIS A 33 4.28 -95.18 -6.81
N ALA A 34 3.07 -95.68 -7.08
CA ALA A 34 2.60 -96.94 -6.52
C ALA A 34 3.14 -98.09 -7.39
N ASN A 35 4.08 -98.86 -6.87
CA ASN A 35 4.43 -100.18 -7.39
C ASN A 35 3.85 -101.25 -6.44
N PRO A 36 3.07 -102.23 -6.92
CA PRO A 36 2.44 -103.23 -6.07
C PRO A 36 3.44 -104.33 -5.73
N CYS A 37 3.71 -104.54 -4.44
CA CYS A 37 4.47 -105.70 -3.96
C CYS A 37 3.53 -106.91 -3.81
N PRO A 38 3.93 -108.14 -4.20
CA PRO A 38 3.06 -109.31 -4.20
C PRO A 38 2.83 -109.83 -2.77
N PRO A 39 1.72 -110.56 -2.52
CA PRO A 39 1.48 -111.14 -1.21
C PRO A 39 2.36 -112.39 -1.04
N LEU A 40 3.17 -112.43 0.02
CA LEU A 40 3.84 -113.64 0.49
C LEU A 40 3.49 -113.89 1.96
N PRO A 41 3.52 -115.16 2.41
CA PRO A 41 2.39 -115.77 3.09
C PRO A 41 2.38 -115.52 4.59
N LEU A 42 1.18 -115.62 5.15
CA LEU A 42 0.91 -115.92 6.55
C LEU A 42 1.88 -116.99 7.06
N ARG A 43 2.84 -116.58 7.90
CA ARG A 43 3.54 -117.46 8.82
C ARG A 43 3.05 -117.16 10.22
N THR A 44 2.19 -118.06 10.67
CA THR A 44 1.87 -118.29 12.07
C THR A 44 3.14 -118.55 12.89
N ALA A 45 3.05 -118.23 14.19
CA ALA A 45 4.01 -118.49 15.26
C ALA A 45 5.19 -117.51 15.40
N GLN A 46 5.03 -116.48 16.25
CA GLN A 46 5.67 -116.48 17.58
C GLN A 46 5.12 -115.32 18.42
N SER A 47 4.18 -115.66 19.30
CA SER A 47 4.11 -115.07 20.63
C SER A 47 5.48 -115.24 21.31
N ASP A 48 5.82 -114.33 22.22
CA ASP A 48 7.02 -114.36 23.08
C ASP A 48 8.29 -113.73 22.49
N ARG A 49 8.24 -112.41 22.30
CA ARG A 49 9.37 -111.50 22.62
C ARG A 49 8.91 -110.06 22.87
N VAL A 50 7.84 -109.90 23.66
CA VAL A 50 7.43 -108.61 24.25
C VAL A 50 8.06 -108.37 25.63
N VAL A 51 8.87 -109.30 26.13
CA VAL A 51 9.51 -109.15 27.44
C VAL A 51 11.02 -108.99 27.24
N ARG A 52 11.45 -107.72 27.26
CA ARG A 52 12.73 -107.19 27.79
C ARG A 52 13.35 -106.11 26.88
N ALA A 53 12.74 -104.91 26.88
CA ALA A 53 13.46 -103.64 26.79
C ALA A 53 12.69 -102.45 27.43
N PRO A 54 12.22 -102.54 28.70
CA PRO A 54 11.46 -101.45 29.33
C PRO A 54 12.27 -100.15 29.52
N ALA A 55 13.60 -100.24 29.56
CA ALA A 55 14.47 -99.07 29.78
C ALA A 55 14.76 -98.22 28.53
N LEU A 56 14.46 -98.72 27.33
CA LEU A 56 14.64 -97.96 26.07
C LEU A 56 13.36 -97.23 25.69
N THR A 57 12.19 -97.89 25.78
CA THR A 57 10.88 -97.28 25.50
C THR A 57 10.55 -96.12 26.45
N GLY A 58 10.81 -96.26 27.75
CA GLY A 58 10.62 -95.16 28.72
C GLY A 58 11.51 -93.93 28.45
N ARG A 59 12.72 -94.14 27.90
CA ARG A 59 13.60 -93.04 27.48
C ARG A 59 13.12 -92.34 26.21
N PHE A 60 12.52 -93.06 25.27
CA PHE A 60 11.91 -92.45 24.08
C PHE A 60 10.64 -91.67 24.43
N VAL A 61 9.78 -92.19 25.31
CA VAL A 61 8.56 -91.51 25.77
C VAL A 61 8.89 -90.23 26.55
N SER A 62 9.78 -90.30 27.55
CA SER A 62 10.22 -89.10 28.30
C SER A 62 10.98 -88.06 27.46
N ARG A 63 11.62 -88.47 26.34
CA ARG A 63 12.21 -87.54 25.36
C ARG A 63 11.15 -86.88 24.48
N ALA A 64 10.13 -87.63 24.05
CA ALA A 64 9.01 -87.10 23.28
C ALA A 64 8.16 -86.13 24.12
N GLU A 65 7.86 -86.47 25.37
CA GLU A 65 7.13 -85.61 26.30
C GLU A 65 7.84 -84.29 26.55
N ARG A 66 9.16 -84.31 26.81
CA ARG A 66 9.94 -83.08 26.96
C ARG A 66 9.89 -82.19 25.71
N ARG A 67 9.95 -82.78 24.50
CA ARG A 67 9.81 -82.04 23.25
C ARG A 67 8.42 -81.42 23.09
N VAL A 68 7.36 -82.16 23.44
CA VAL A 68 5.99 -81.65 23.37
C VAL A 68 5.77 -80.52 24.39
N SER A 69 6.28 -80.65 25.61
CA SER A 69 6.22 -79.60 26.63
C SER A 69 6.99 -78.35 26.21
N ASP A 70 8.19 -78.50 25.63
CA ASP A 70 8.96 -77.37 25.10
C ASP A 70 8.23 -76.68 23.93
N LEU A 71 7.66 -77.44 23.00
CA LEU A 71 6.85 -76.88 21.90
C LEU A 71 5.60 -76.16 22.40
N ARG A 72 4.92 -76.69 23.42
CA ARG A 72 3.76 -76.02 24.04
C ARG A 72 4.15 -74.71 24.71
N ARG A 73 5.27 -74.68 25.42
CA ARG A 73 5.81 -73.45 26.02
C ARG A 73 6.12 -72.43 24.93
N ARG A 74 6.88 -72.82 23.89
CA ARG A 74 7.20 -71.94 22.76
C ARG A 74 5.95 -71.43 22.03
N LEU A 75 4.91 -72.27 21.91
CA LEU A 75 3.63 -71.85 21.33
C LEU A 75 2.92 -70.81 22.21
N ALA A 76 2.95 -70.99 23.54
CA ALA A 76 2.42 -70.01 24.48
C ALA A 76 3.19 -68.69 24.42
N ASP A 77 4.53 -68.75 24.36
CA ASP A 77 5.39 -67.57 24.23
C ASP A 77 5.10 -66.80 22.94
N VAL A 78 4.97 -67.51 21.81
CA VAL A 78 4.63 -66.89 20.51
C VAL A 78 3.23 -66.28 20.52
N ARG A 79 2.25 -66.90 21.18
CA ARG A 79 0.90 -66.32 21.33
C ARG A 79 0.93 -65.04 22.16
N ALA A 80 1.62 -65.06 23.30
CA ALA A 80 1.78 -63.88 24.14
C ALA A 80 2.48 -62.74 23.38
N ALA A 81 3.52 -63.07 22.58
CA ALA A 81 4.18 -62.10 21.73
C ALA A 81 3.27 -61.54 20.62
N ALA A 82 2.41 -62.38 20.03
CA ALA A 82 1.43 -61.93 19.04
C ALA A 82 0.36 -61.02 19.64
N ASP A 83 -0.14 -61.34 20.83
CA ASP A 83 -1.12 -60.51 21.55
C ASP A 83 -0.49 -59.17 21.98
N ALA A 84 0.76 -59.18 22.42
CA ALA A 84 1.51 -57.96 22.73
C ALA A 84 1.71 -57.08 21.48
N ALA A 85 2.13 -57.68 20.36
CA ALA A 85 2.29 -56.97 19.09
C ALA A 85 0.96 -56.39 18.56
N ALA A 86 -0.15 -57.11 18.76
CA ALA A 86 -1.48 -56.62 18.42
C ALA A 86 -1.88 -55.40 19.27
N ALA A 87 -1.63 -55.45 20.58
CA ALA A 87 -1.88 -54.33 21.49
C ALA A 87 -1.02 -53.09 21.14
N GLU A 88 0.25 -53.30 20.79
CA GLU A 88 1.15 -52.23 20.32
C GLU A 88 0.66 -51.62 19.01
N LEU A 89 0.21 -52.44 18.05
CA LEU A 89 -0.36 -51.97 16.79
C LEU A 89 -1.60 -51.11 17.02
N ASP A 90 -2.49 -51.51 17.91
CA ASP A 90 -3.70 -50.74 18.21
C ASP A 90 -3.40 -49.46 19.01
N ALA A 91 -2.35 -49.46 19.84
CA ALA A 91 -1.83 -48.24 20.45
C ALA A 91 -1.26 -47.28 19.40
N ALA A 92 -0.49 -47.79 18.44
CA ALA A 92 0.08 -47.00 17.35
C ALA A 92 -1.01 -46.39 16.44
N LYS A 93 -2.08 -47.14 16.14
CA LYS A 93 -3.24 -46.63 15.38
C LYS A 93 -3.91 -45.46 16.11
N ARG A 94 -4.18 -45.60 17.41
CA ARG A 94 -4.77 -44.52 18.22
C ARG A 94 -3.89 -43.28 18.27
N ALA A 95 -2.57 -43.46 18.41
CA ALA A 95 -1.62 -42.36 18.38
C ALA A 95 -1.61 -41.65 17.01
N ARG A 96 -1.66 -42.42 15.93
CA ARG A 96 -1.78 -41.87 14.56
C ARG A 96 -3.07 -41.09 14.37
N GLU A 97 -4.21 -41.64 14.79
CA GLU A 97 -5.52 -40.97 14.68
C GLU A 97 -5.54 -39.64 15.45
N ALA A 98 -4.94 -39.60 16.66
CA ALA A 98 -4.78 -38.37 17.43
C ALA A 98 -3.93 -37.32 16.68
N ALA A 99 -2.79 -37.73 16.12
CA ALA A 99 -1.92 -36.84 15.34
C ALA A 99 -2.60 -36.33 14.05
N GLU A 100 -3.39 -37.17 13.37
CA GLU A 100 -4.16 -36.78 12.19
C GLU A 100 -5.27 -35.76 12.53
N GLN A 101 -5.91 -35.88 13.69
CA GLN A 101 -6.89 -34.90 14.16
C GLN A 101 -6.24 -33.55 14.46
N GLU A 102 -5.08 -33.53 15.11
CA GLU A 102 -4.30 -32.31 15.37
C GLU A 102 -3.85 -31.63 14.07
N LEU A 103 -3.39 -32.43 13.10
CA LEU A 103 -3.02 -31.94 11.77
C LEU A 103 -4.22 -31.29 11.07
N ARG A 104 -5.39 -31.92 11.10
CA ARG A 104 -6.62 -31.34 10.53
C ARG A 104 -7.01 -30.03 11.22
N GLY A 105 -6.89 -29.96 12.55
CA GLY A 105 -7.12 -28.71 13.29
C GLY A 105 -6.18 -27.58 12.84
N SER A 106 -4.89 -27.91 12.66
CA SER A 106 -3.89 -26.96 12.16
C SER A 106 -4.16 -26.52 10.72
N GLN A 107 -4.60 -27.44 9.86
CA GLN A 107 -4.98 -27.13 8.47
C GLN A 107 -6.19 -26.17 8.41
N VAL A 108 -7.19 -26.35 9.27
CA VAL A 108 -8.33 -25.43 9.36
C VAL A 108 -7.88 -24.05 9.82
N GLN A 109 -7.02 -23.97 10.85
CA GLN A 109 -6.46 -22.69 11.29
C GLN A 109 -5.67 -21.99 10.19
N ALA A 110 -4.86 -22.73 9.43
CA ALA A 110 -4.13 -22.20 8.29
C ALA A 110 -5.07 -21.67 7.20
N ALA A 111 -6.13 -22.41 6.85
CA ALA A 111 -7.12 -21.98 5.87
C ALA A 111 -7.88 -20.72 6.32
N ILE A 112 -8.20 -20.59 7.61
CA ILE A 112 -8.80 -19.37 8.18
C ILE A 112 -7.83 -18.20 8.09
N ALA A 113 -6.55 -18.41 8.40
CA ALA A 113 -5.52 -17.39 8.28
C ALA A 113 -5.36 -16.92 6.83
N ASP A 114 -5.27 -17.85 5.88
CA ASP A 114 -5.18 -17.54 4.45
C ASP A 114 -6.43 -16.78 3.96
N ALA A 115 -7.63 -17.21 4.35
CA ALA A 115 -8.87 -16.52 4.01
C ALA A 115 -8.92 -15.11 4.62
N THR A 116 -8.39 -14.93 5.84
CA THR A 116 -8.30 -13.62 6.49
C THR A 116 -7.32 -12.71 5.77
N ILE A 117 -6.15 -13.23 5.38
CA ILE A 117 -5.16 -12.49 4.59
C ILE A 117 -5.76 -12.07 3.25
N GLN A 118 -6.37 -13.00 2.51
CA GLN A 118 -7.05 -12.68 1.26
C GLN A 118 -8.17 -11.66 1.47
N ALA A 119 -8.96 -11.77 2.54
CA ALA A 119 -9.99 -10.79 2.86
C ALA A 119 -9.42 -9.40 3.15
N LEU A 120 -8.24 -9.30 3.77
CA LEU A 120 -7.53 -8.04 4.03
C LEU A 120 -6.91 -7.45 2.76
N GLU A 121 -6.29 -8.29 1.91
CA GLU A 121 -5.71 -7.89 0.63
C GLU A 121 -6.76 -7.45 -0.38
N VAL A 122 -7.86 -8.21 -0.48
CA VAL A 122 -9.01 -7.90 -1.33
C VAL A 122 -9.87 -6.79 -0.71
N SER A 123 -9.70 -6.47 0.59
CA SER A 123 -10.47 -5.43 1.26
C SER A 123 -10.27 -4.11 0.52
N PRO A 124 -11.29 -3.63 -0.22
CA PRO A 124 -11.16 -2.46 -1.09
C PRO A 124 -11.08 -1.16 -0.27
N ARG A 125 -10.97 -1.24 1.05
CA ARG A 125 -10.87 -0.11 1.98
C ARG A 125 -9.44 0.23 2.36
N LEU A 126 -8.56 -0.77 2.47
CA LEU A 126 -7.18 -0.51 2.92
C LEU A 126 -6.36 0.16 1.82
N ALA A 127 -6.37 -0.38 0.60
CA ALA A 127 -5.56 0.15 -0.49
C ALA A 127 -5.93 1.60 -0.88
N PRO A 128 -7.21 1.98 -1.05
CA PRO A 128 -7.54 3.37 -1.36
C PRO A 128 -7.29 4.32 -0.19
N ALA A 129 -7.53 3.89 1.05
CA ALA A 129 -7.25 4.73 2.22
C ALA A 129 -5.74 5.05 2.35
N LEU A 130 -4.87 4.05 2.11
CA LEU A 130 -3.43 4.23 2.10
C LEU A 130 -2.99 5.13 0.94
N MET A 131 -3.54 4.92 -0.25
CA MET A 131 -3.25 5.75 -1.43
C MET A 131 -3.69 7.21 -1.24
N ILE A 132 -4.84 7.46 -0.60
CA ILE A 132 -5.30 8.81 -0.25
C ILE A 132 -4.34 9.45 0.76
N TYR A 133 -3.90 8.71 1.77
CA TYR A 133 -2.92 9.21 2.74
C TYR A 133 -1.57 9.55 2.10
N LEU A 134 -1.06 8.68 1.23
CA LEU A 134 0.17 8.91 0.48
C LEU A 134 0.04 10.12 -0.44
N SER A 135 -1.08 10.25 -1.15
CA SER A 135 -1.36 11.40 -2.03
C SER A 135 -1.41 12.71 -1.24
N ARG A 136 -2.05 12.71 -0.05
CA ARG A 136 -2.09 13.87 0.85
C ARG A 136 -0.71 14.26 1.36
N LEU A 137 0.09 13.29 1.79
CA LEU A 137 1.46 13.52 2.23
C LEU A 137 2.31 14.10 1.08
N GLN A 138 2.15 13.56 -0.13
CA GLN A 138 2.87 14.04 -1.31
C GLN A 138 2.49 15.49 -1.66
N CYS A 139 1.20 15.84 -1.63
CA CYS A 139 0.74 17.22 -1.81
C CYS A 139 1.30 18.15 -0.73
N ALA A 140 1.26 17.75 0.55
CA ALA A 140 1.79 18.56 1.64
C ALA A 140 3.30 18.83 1.48
N CYS A 141 4.08 17.79 1.14
CA CYS A 141 5.51 17.93 0.85
C CYS A 141 5.78 18.86 -0.34
N PHE A 142 4.96 18.77 -1.40
CA PHE A 142 5.09 19.63 -2.57
C PHE A 142 4.84 21.11 -2.21
N VAL A 143 3.78 21.39 -1.45
CA VAL A 143 3.47 22.75 -0.97
C VAL A 143 4.60 23.31 -0.11
N ILE A 144 5.08 22.53 0.88
CA ILE A 144 6.19 22.93 1.75
C ILE A 144 7.45 23.26 0.95
N ARG A 145 7.73 22.49 -0.11
CA ARG A 145 8.90 22.72 -0.95
C ARG A 145 8.80 24.05 -1.71
N ILE A 146 7.62 24.36 -2.27
CA ILE A 146 7.38 25.62 -2.99
C ILE A 146 7.45 26.81 -2.03
N THR A 147 6.82 26.72 -0.86
CA THR A 147 6.81 27.83 0.09
C THR A 147 8.20 28.09 0.67
N SER A 148 9.00 27.03 0.89
CA SER A 148 10.40 27.18 1.29
C SER A 148 11.23 27.84 0.20
N SER A 149 11.12 27.40 -1.06
CA SER A 149 11.89 27.99 -2.15
C SER A 149 11.54 29.46 -2.41
N LYS A 150 10.26 29.82 -2.27
CA LYS A 150 9.81 31.22 -2.34
C LYS A 150 10.45 32.05 -1.22
N GLY A 151 10.38 31.56 0.02
CA GLY A 151 11.01 32.23 1.17
C GLY A 151 12.53 32.34 1.04
N ASP A 152 13.18 31.36 0.43
CA ASP A 152 14.61 31.39 0.14
C ASP A 152 14.95 32.49 -0.89
N SER A 153 14.18 32.59 -1.99
CA SER A 153 14.38 33.64 -3.00
C SER A 153 14.17 35.06 -2.44
N GLU A 154 13.14 35.27 -1.62
CA GLU A 154 12.86 36.57 -1.01
C GLU A 154 13.94 36.98 -0.01
N ARG A 155 14.45 36.00 0.76
CA ARG A 155 15.56 36.21 1.69
C ARG A 155 16.84 36.56 0.93
N ASP A 156 17.14 35.87 -0.16
CA ASP A 156 18.33 36.12 -0.97
C ASP A 156 18.27 37.47 -1.71
N GLU A 157 17.08 37.88 -2.17
CA GLU A 157 16.84 39.20 -2.75
C GLU A 157 17.05 40.31 -1.70
N PHE A 158 16.52 40.13 -0.49
CA PHE A 158 16.74 41.07 0.61
C PHE A 158 18.23 41.19 0.96
N ILE A 159 18.94 40.06 1.08
CA ILE A 159 20.38 40.04 1.35
C ILE A 159 21.13 40.80 0.24
N SER A 160 20.77 40.60 -1.02
CA SER A 160 21.37 41.29 -2.16
C SER A 160 21.17 42.80 -2.11
N LYS A 161 19.94 43.27 -1.83
CA LYS A 161 19.64 44.71 -1.64
C LYS A 161 20.44 45.31 -0.48
N MET A 162 20.59 44.57 0.61
CA MET A 162 21.41 45.00 1.75
C MET A 162 22.90 45.11 1.40
N HIS A 163 23.44 44.18 0.61
CA HIS A 163 24.82 44.26 0.13
C HIS A 163 25.04 45.44 -0.80
N GLU A 164 24.10 45.72 -1.70
CA GLU A 164 24.15 46.87 -2.61
C GLU A 164 24.13 48.20 -1.83
N MET A 165 23.21 48.33 -0.87
CA MET A 165 23.14 49.52 -0.02
C MET A 165 24.44 49.71 0.76
N ASN A 166 24.99 48.65 1.35
CA ASN A 166 26.27 48.70 2.05
C ASN A 166 27.44 49.09 1.12
N ALA A 167 27.40 48.70 -0.16
CA ALA A 167 28.37 49.14 -1.15
C ALA A 167 28.25 50.64 -1.45
N LYS A 168 27.02 51.15 -1.62
CA LYS A 168 26.74 52.59 -1.83
C LYS A 168 27.18 53.44 -0.63
N ILE A 169 26.94 52.97 0.60
CA ILE A 169 27.42 53.65 1.83
C ILE A 169 28.93 53.75 1.82
N ARG A 170 29.65 52.67 1.49
CA ARG A 170 31.12 52.69 1.39
C ARG A 170 31.62 53.63 0.31
N GLN A 171 30.98 53.64 -0.88
CA GLN A 171 31.32 54.56 -1.96
C GLN A 171 31.10 56.02 -1.55
N PHE A 172 29.98 56.32 -0.89
CA PHE A 172 29.71 57.66 -0.36
C PHE A 172 30.76 58.08 0.67
N GLN A 173 31.10 57.21 1.62
CA GLN A 173 32.16 57.46 2.59
C GLN A 173 33.52 57.71 1.93
N GLN A 174 33.85 56.98 0.86
CA GLN A 174 35.06 57.18 0.08
C GLN A 174 35.05 58.50 -0.69
N MET A 175 33.93 58.84 -1.34
CA MET A 175 33.75 60.10 -2.08
C MET A 175 33.90 61.30 -1.16
N VAL A 176 33.24 61.29 -0.01
CA VAL A 176 33.36 62.35 1.02
C VAL A 176 34.80 62.46 1.52
N SER A 177 35.51 61.33 1.69
CA SER A 177 36.92 61.33 2.08
C SER A 177 37.84 61.90 1.00
N LEU A 178 37.51 61.70 -0.30
CA LEU A 178 38.24 62.24 -1.45
C LEU A 178 38.00 63.75 -1.63
N GLU A 179 36.75 64.20 -1.52
CA GLU A 179 36.41 65.63 -1.58
C GLU A 179 37.08 66.42 -0.44
N LEU A 180 37.19 65.84 0.76
CA LEU A 180 37.93 66.45 1.87
C LEU A 180 39.46 66.47 1.65
N VAL A 181 40.01 65.57 0.83
CA VAL A 181 41.43 65.58 0.46
C VAL A 181 41.70 66.56 -0.70
N GLU A 182 40.80 66.68 -1.67
CA GLU A 182 40.89 67.63 -2.78
C GLU A 182 40.67 69.09 -2.35
N TYR A 183 39.81 69.34 -1.35
CA TYR A 183 39.59 70.68 -0.79
C TYR A 183 40.83 71.23 -0.05
N ASN A 184 41.71 70.35 0.45
CA ASN A 184 42.96 70.74 1.10
C ASN A 184 44.05 71.18 0.09
N HIS A 185 43.79 71.14 -1.22
CA HIS A 185 44.73 71.61 -2.24
C HIS A 185 44.30 72.83 -3.04
N SER A 186 43.14 73.45 -2.77
CA SER A 186 42.69 74.56 -3.64
C SER A 186 41.94 75.72 -3.00
N VAL A 187 41.66 75.76 -1.68
CA VAL A 187 40.95 76.91 -1.09
C VAL A 187 41.62 77.44 0.18
N LEU A 188 42.70 78.21 -0.02
CA LEU A 188 43.07 79.30 0.89
C LEU A 188 43.34 80.56 0.06
N GLN A 189 42.26 81.27 -0.28
CA GLN A 189 42.22 82.70 -0.58
C GLN A 189 40.72 83.08 -0.58
N SER A 190 40.19 83.52 0.56
CA SER A 190 40.23 84.91 1.05
C SER A 190 39.12 85.78 0.44
N ALA A 191 38.15 86.02 1.32
CA ALA A 191 37.46 87.27 1.58
C ALA A 191 36.16 87.64 0.82
N GLU A 192 35.21 88.00 1.69
CA GLU A 192 34.24 89.10 1.57
C GLU A 192 32.99 88.94 0.69
N GLY A 193 31.89 88.66 1.39
CA GLY A 193 30.83 89.64 1.56
C GLY A 193 29.74 89.70 0.49
N GLN A 194 28.48 89.60 0.93
CA GLN A 194 27.44 90.64 0.80
C GLN A 194 26.03 90.06 0.62
N HIS A 195 25.12 90.73 1.32
CA HIS A 195 23.69 90.48 1.51
C HIS A 195 22.85 90.86 0.26
N VAL A 196 21.51 90.67 0.36
CA VAL A 196 20.40 91.06 -0.54
C VAL A 196 19.98 89.93 -1.48
N GLY A 197 18.73 89.50 -1.66
CA GLY A 197 17.42 89.98 -1.24
C GLY A 197 16.40 89.65 -2.35
N GLU A 198 15.18 89.28 -1.96
CA GLU A 198 13.92 89.58 -2.67
C GLU A 198 13.26 88.59 -3.69
N LYS A 199 12.11 88.08 -3.23
CA LYS A 199 10.77 87.83 -3.87
C LYS A 199 10.54 86.89 -5.07
N SER A 200 9.47 86.11 -4.86
CA SER A 200 8.29 85.90 -5.74
C SER A 200 8.37 84.79 -6.79
N LYS A 201 7.38 83.86 -6.79
CA LYS A 201 6.23 83.88 -7.73
C LYS A 201 5.36 82.60 -7.60
N THR A 202 4.21 82.74 -6.96
CA THR A 202 3.05 81.84 -7.07
C THR A 202 2.40 82.00 -8.44
N ILE A 203 2.79 81.22 -9.46
CA ILE A 203 2.00 80.99 -10.68
C ILE A 203 2.28 79.58 -11.19
N ALA A 204 1.43 78.61 -10.82
CA ALA A 204 1.12 77.37 -11.57
C ALA A 204 0.23 76.46 -10.70
N SER A 205 -1.02 76.84 -10.40
CA SER A 205 -1.92 75.98 -9.60
C SER A 205 -3.14 75.45 -10.37
N ASP A 206 -3.46 76.01 -11.54
CA ASP A 206 -4.68 75.67 -12.28
C ASP A 206 -4.55 74.34 -13.08
N GLY A 207 -3.42 74.11 -13.73
CA GLY A 207 -3.15 72.85 -14.45
C GLY A 207 -3.01 71.64 -13.53
N THR A 208 -2.40 71.82 -12.36
CA THR A 208 -2.26 70.78 -11.34
C THR A 208 -3.59 70.41 -10.69
N LEU A 209 -4.49 71.38 -10.48
CA LEU A 209 -5.83 71.10 -9.94
C LEU A 209 -6.67 70.29 -10.94
N LYS A 210 -6.56 70.59 -12.23
CA LYS A 210 -7.29 69.89 -13.29
C LYS A 210 -6.80 68.44 -13.48
N ASP A 211 -5.49 68.21 -13.37
CA ASP A 211 -4.88 66.88 -13.38
C ASP A 211 -5.26 66.05 -12.15
N LEU A 212 -5.24 66.67 -10.96
CA LEU A 212 -5.71 66.04 -9.72
C LEU A 212 -7.20 65.68 -9.78
N ALA A 213 -8.03 66.54 -10.37
CA ALA A 213 -9.46 66.26 -10.55
C ALA A 213 -9.70 65.08 -11.52
N ALA A 214 -8.93 64.99 -12.61
CA ALA A 214 -9.03 63.86 -13.55
C ALA A 214 -8.60 62.54 -12.89
N LYS A 215 -7.54 62.56 -12.06
CA LYS A 215 -7.08 61.40 -11.28
C LYS A 215 -8.11 60.99 -10.23
N ALA A 216 -8.71 61.94 -9.53
CA ALA A 216 -9.77 61.66 -8.57
C ALA A 216 -10.97 60.97 -9.23
N ASN A 217 -11.39 61.43 -10.42
CA ASN A 217 -12.48 60.80 -11.17
C ASN A 217 -12.12 59.40 -11.70
N ASN A 218 -10.85 59.18 -12.06
CA ASN A 218 -10.37 57.87 -12.49
C ASN A 218 -10.38 56.86 -11.32
N ILE A 219 -9.89 57.28 -10.16
CA ILE A 219 -9.91 56.49 -8.92
C ILE A 219 -11.36 56.21 -8.50
N ASP A 220 -12.26 57.19 -8.60
CA ASP A 220 -13.68 56.99 -8.28
C ASP A 220 -14.33 55.92 -9.18
N ALA A 221 -14.02 55.92 -10.48
CA ALA A 221 -14.50 54.90 -11.41
C ALA A 221 -13.93 53.50 -11.08
N GLU A 222 -12.66 53.41 -10.71
CA GLU A 222 -12.01 52.15 -10.29
C GLU A 222 -12.61 51.62 -8.99
N VAL A 223 -12.85 52.49 -8.01
CA VAL A 223 -13.51 52.14 -6.75
C VAL A 223 -14.92 51.60 -7.00
N GLN A 224 -15.72 52.25 -7.87
CA GLN A 224 -17.06 51.77 -8.19
C GLN A 224 -17.07 50.40 -8.87
N LEU A 225 -16.08 50.11 -9.72
CA LEU A 225 -15.92 48.78 -10.33
C LEU A 225 -15.58 47.72 -9.27
N LEU A 226 -14.59 47.99 -8.42
CA LEU A 226 -14.17 47.06 -7.35
C LEU A 226 -15.28 46.82 -6.33
N GLU A 227 -16.07 47.84 -5.97
CA GLU A 227 -17.24 47.67 -5.12
C GLU A 227 -18.31 46.76 -5.75
N GLY A 228 -18.47 46.84 -7.08
CA GLY A 228 -19.35 45.95 -7.84
C GLY A 228 -18.88 44.51 -7.83
N GLU A 229 -17.58 44.29 -8.05
CA GLU A 229 -16.94 42.97 -7.97
C GLU A 229 -17.03 42.38 -6.56
N TYR A 230 -16.72 43.17 -5.54
CA TYR A 230 -16.81 42.75 -4.13
C TYR A 230 -18.23 42.32 -3.75
N LYS A 231 -19.27 43.05 -4.19
CA LYS A 231 -20.67 42.66 -3.96
C LYS A 231 -21.02 41.34 -4.63
N LYS A 232 -20.49 41.09 -5.83
CA LYS A 232 -20.69 39.83 -6.55
C LYS A 232 -19.99 38.67 -5.84
N ASP A 233 -18.76 38.88 -5.38
CA ASP A 233 -18.00 37.87 -4.64
C ASP A 233 -18.66 37.53 -3.31
N LEU A 234 -19.27 38.52 -2.63
CA LEU A 234 -20.03 38.29 -1.40
C LEU A 234 -21.23 37.37 -1.65
N LEU A 235 -21.97 37.58 -2.75
CA LEU A 235 -23.09 36.73 -3.14
C LEU A 235 -22.64 35.31 -3.51
N ASP A 236 -21.54 35.19 -4.25
CA ASP A 236 -20.94 33.90 -4.60
C ASP A 236 -20.50 33.14 -3.34
N HIS A 237 -19.89 33.85 -2.37
CA HIS A 237 -19.48 33.28 -1.10
C HIS A 237 -20.67 32.76 -0.28
N ASP A 238 -21.75 33.54 -0.18
CA ASP A 238 -22.96 33.12 0.54
C ASP A 238 -23.61 31.89 -0.13
N LYS A 239 -23.63 31.85 -1.47
CA LYS A 239 -24.09 30.69 -2.22
C LYS A 239 -23.25 29.44 -1.92
N VAL A 240 -21.92 29.56 -1.94
CA VAL A 240 -21.01 28.45 -1.61
C VAL A 240 -21.21 28.00 -0.16
N ARG A 241 -21.42 28.93 0.77
CA ARG A 241 -21.71 28.62 2.17
C ARG A 241 -23.00 27.82 2.32
N GLN A 242 -24.03 28.16 1.55
CA GLN A 242 -25.30 27.42 1.54
C GLN A 242 -25.15 26.03 0.92
N GLU A 243 -24.45 25.92 -0.22
CA GLU A 243 -24.16 24.63 -0.85
C GLU A 243 -23.36 23.70 0.09
N LEU A 244 -22.41 24.26 0.85
CA LEU A 244 -21.65 23.52 1.85
C LEU A 244 -22.55 22.99 2.98
N ALA A 245 -23.47 23.81 3.48
CA ALA A 245 -24.44 23.38 4.49
C ALA A 245 -25.33 22.25 3.99
N ASP A 246 -25.81 22.34 2.73
CA ASP A 246 -26.60 21.29 2.10
C ASP A 246 -25.82 19.98 1.94
N VAL A 247 -24.54 20.06 1.55
CA VAL A 247 -23.66 18.88 1.43
C VAL A 247 -23.39 18.27 2.80
N GLN A 248 -23.20 19.08 3.83
CA GLN A 248 -23.01 18.59 5.21
C GLN A 248 -24.28 17.91 5.74
N ALA A 249 -25.47 18.47 5.50
CA ALA A 249 -26.73 17.85 5.86
C ALA A 249 -26.96 16.51 5.13
N LYS A 250 -26.66 16.47 3.82
CA LYS A 250 -26.73 15.22 3.03
C LYS A 250 -25.74 14.16 3.53
N ARG A 251 -24.54 14.56 3.94
CA ARG A 251 -23.57 13.66 4.56
C ARG A 251 -24.10 13.10 5.88
N ALA A 252 -24.61 13.93 6.77
CA ALA A 252 -25.13 13.51 8.06
C ALA A 252 -26.30 12.51 7.91
N LEU A 253 -27.22 12.79 6.98
CA LEU A 253 -28.31 11.86 6.64
C LEU A 253 -27.76 10.52 6.13
N MET A 254 -26.74 10.56 5.26
CA MET A 254 -26.12 9.36 4.71
C MET A 254 -25.42 8.53 5.79
N GLU A 255 -24.71 9.18 6.73
CA GLU A 255 -24.08 8.50 7.86
C GLU A 255 -25.12 7.80 8.74
N ALA A 256 -26.28 8.44 8.99
CA ALA A 256 -27.39 7.82 9.71
C ALA A 256 -27.98 6.61 8.95
N VAL A 257 -28.26 6.76 7.65
CA VAL A 257 -28.78 5.65 6.80
C VAL A 257 -27.78 4.49 6.74
N MET A 258 -26.47 4.78 6.64
CA MET A 258 -25.43 3.75 6.67
C MET A 258 -25.37 3.03 8.03
N ALA A 259 -25.57 3.74 9.13
CA ALA A 259 -25.60 3.14 10.46
C ALA A 259 -26.83 2.21 10.63
N GLU A 260 -28.02 2.66 10.21
CA GLU A 260 -29.24 1.85 10.27
C GLU A 260 -29.19 0.65 9.31
N THR A 261 -28.68 0.83 8.08
CA THR A 261 -28.54 -0.29 7.13
C THR A 261 -27.52 -1.32 7.60
N LYS A 262 -26.47 -0.91 8.30
CA LYS A 262 -25.53 -1.84 8.94
C LYS A 262 -26.21 -2.65 10.05
N GLN A 263 -27.03 -2.01 10.89
CA GLN A 263 -27.81 -2.72 11.92
C GLN A 263 -28.80 -3.71 11.31
N LEU A 264 -29.47 -3.33 10.20
CA LEU A 264 -30.36 -4.22 9.47
C LEU A 264 -29.63 -5.38 8.81
N GLN A 265 -28.40 -5.17 8.30
CA GLN A 265 -27.55 -6.22 7.74
C GLN A 265 -27.09 -7.23 8.81
N GLU A 266 -26.89 -6.77 10.05
CA GLU A 266 -26.56 -7.62 11.19
C GLU A 266 -27.77 -8.44 11.68
N LEU A 267 -29.00 -7.89 11.55
CA LEU A 267 -30.25 -8.53 12.02
C LEU A 267 -30.96 -9.40 10.97
N GLY A 268 -30.76 -9.15 9.69
CA GLY A 268 -31.34 -9.92 8.60
C GLY A 268 -30.34 -10.05 7.47
N GLY A 269 -30.04 -11.28 7.06
CA GLY A 269 -29.14 -11.63 5.97
C GLY A 269 -29.63 -11.14 4.59
N TYR A 270 -29.84 -9.84 4.45
CA TYR A 270 -30.17 -9.18 3.21
C TYR A 270 -28.94 -9.18 2.29
N PRO A 271 -29.11 -9.48 1.00
CA PRO A 271 -28.00 -9.61 0.07
C PRO A 271 -27.28 -8.27 -0.11
N GLU A 272 -25.94 -8.30 -0.07
CA GLU A 272 -25.01 -7.15 -0.18
C GLU A 272 -25.23 -6.23 -1.41
N PHE A 273 -26.05 -6.68 -2.37
CA PHE A 273 -26.35 -5.98 -3.61
C PHE A 273 -26.99 -4.60 -3.40
N VAL A 274 -27.87 -4.44 -2.42
CA VAL A 274 -28.57 -3.16 -2.20
C VAL A 274 -27.60 -2.11 -1.65
N CYS A 275 -26.74 -2.45 -0.69
CA CYS A 275 -25.71 -1.55 -0.15
C CYS A 275 -24.65 -1.14 -1.19
N ARG A 276 -24.29 -2.04 -2.13
CA ARG A 276 -23.30 -1.74 -3.18
C ARG A 276 -23.83 -0.74 -4.21
N VAL A 277 -25.10 -0.86 -4.62
CA VAL A 277 -25.69 0.06 -5.62
C VAL A 277 -25.77 1.48 -5.08
N PHE A 278 -26.20 1.67 -3.82
CA PHE A 278 -26.22 3.00 -3.19
C PHE A 278 -24.82 3.60 -3.03
N SER A 279 -23.81 2.77 -2.73
CA SER A 279 -22.42 3.23 -2.60
C SER A 279 -21.82 3.68 -3.94
N ILE A 280 -22.04 2.94 -5.03
CA ILE A 280 -21.49 3.25 -6.37
C ILE A 280 -22.12 4.53 -6.94
N GLN A 281 -23.44 4.71 -6.80
CA GLN A 281 -24.15 5.90 -7.24
C GLN A 281 -23.66 7.18 -6.52
N PHE A 282 -23.19 7.03 -5.28
CA PHE A 282 -22.71 8.12 -4.45
C PHE A 282 -21.29 8.56 -4.81
N TYR A 283 -20.37 7.61 -5.02
CA TYR A 283 -19.00 7.92 -5.45
C TYR A 283 -18.97 8.58 -6.84
N SER A 284 -19.87 8.19 -7.75
CA SER A 284 -19.97 8.82 -9.07
C SER A 284 -20.48 10.26 -9.00
N HIS A 285 -21.49 10.54 -8.16
CA HIS A 285 -21.99 11.91 -7.98
C HIS A 285 -20.97 12.84 -7.30
N PHE A 286 -20.25 12.34 -6.29
CA PHE A 286 -19.23 13.11 -5.60
C PHE A 286 -18.01 13.38 -6.50
N SER A 287 -17.60 12.38 -7.28
CA SER A 287 -16.54 12.53 -8.30
C SER A 287 -16.90 13.57 -9.35
N MET A 288 -18.14 13.56 -9.85
CA MET A 288 -18.63 14.54 -10.83
C MET A 288 -18.71 15.96 -10.27
N LEU A 289 -19.10 16.13 -9.00
CA LEU A 289 -19.13 17.43 -8.34
C LEU A 289 -17.72 17.98 -8.14
N TRP A 290 -16.77 17.12 -7.73
CA TRP A 290 -15.37 17.49 -7.55
C TRP A 290 -14.69 17.88 -8.87
N LEU A 291 -14.99 17.15 -9.95
CA LEU A 291 -14.52 17.47 -11.30
C LEU A 291 -15.05 18.84 -11.76
N LYS A 292 -16.34 19.13 -11.52
CA LYS A 292 -16.94 20.44 -11.84
C LYS A 292 -16.29 21.58 -11.07
N LEU A 293 -16.05 21.42 -9.77
CA LEU A 293 -15.37 22.42 -8.94
C LEU A 293 -13.92 22.65 -9.37
N SER A 294 -13.22 21.60 -9.77
CA SER A 294 -11.85 21.71 -10.31
C SER A 294 -11.81 22.45 -11.66
N LEU A 295 -12.75 22.15 -12.55
CA LEU A 295 -12.90 22.85 -13.82
C LEU A 295 -13.21 24.34 -13.63
N THR A 296 -14.15 24.69 -12.75
CA THR A 296 -14.48 26.10 -12.50
C THR A 296 -13.32 26.86 -11.85
N TRP A 297 -12.57 26.22 -10.97
CA TRP A 297 -11.36 26.80 -10.38
C TRP A 297 -10.28 27.08 -11.43
N ASN A 298 -9.99 26.09 -12.29
CA ASN A 298 -9.00 26.24 -13.36
C ASN A 298 -9.40 27.32 -14.38
N THR A 299 -10.69 27.41 -14.72
CA THR A 299 -11.20 28.47 -15.61
C THR A 299 -11.03 29.85 -14.96
N ARG A 300 -11.35 30.01 -13.67
CA ARG A 300 -11.15 31.27 -12.94
C ARG A 300 -9.67 31.64 -12.83
N ALA A 301 -8.78 30.67 -12.61
CA ALA A 301 -7.34 30.89 -12.58
C ALA A 301 -6.81 31.37 -13.94
N ALA A 302 -7.25 30.74 -15.04
CA ALA A 302 -6.85 31.15 -16.38
C ALA A 302 -7.34 32.55 -16.77
N GLU A 303 -8.55 32.94 -16.35
CA GLU A 303 -9.03 34.32 -16.55
C GLU A 303 -8.20 35.34 -15.74
N LEU A 304 -7.81 35.00 -14.51
CA LEU A 304 -6.95 35.85 -13.69
C LEU A 304 -5.55 36.02 -14.30
N GLU A 305 -4.97 34.95 -14.85
CA GLU A 305 -3.69 35.01 -15.57
C GLU A 305 -3.76 35.91 -16.81
N LYS A 306 -4.87 35.87 -17.57
CA LYS A 306 -5.09 36.77 -18.71
C LYS A 306 -5.17 38.23 -18.29
N VAL A 307 -5.89 38.52 -17.20
CA VAL A 307 -5.98 39.89 -16.65
C VAL A 307 -4.59 40.38 -16.22
N HIS A 308 -3.81 39.53 -15.56
CA HIS A 308 -2.45 39.87 -15.13
C HIS A 308 -1.51 40.11 -16.32
N ALA A 309 -1.58 39.28 -17.37
CA ALA A 309 -0.81 39.46 -18.59
C ALA A 309 -1.21 40.74 -19.34
N SER A 310 -2.51 41.03 -19.46
CA SER A 310 -3.01 42.26 -20.08
C SER A 310 -2.57 43.51 -19.31
N LEU A 311 -2.53 43.45 -17.98
CA LEU A 311 -2.07 44.54 -17.14
C LEU A 311 -0.56 44.78 -17.30
N ALA A 312 0.22 43.69 -17.40
CA ALA A 312 1.66 43.77 -17.66
C ALA A 312 1.96 44.44 -19.02
N ASP A 313 1.24 44.06 -20.09
CA ASP A 313 1.38 44.66 -21.41
C ASP A 313 1.02 46.15 -21.43
N GLU A 314 -0.06 46.53 -20.73
CA GLU A 314 -0.50 47.94 -20.63
C GLU A 314 0.50 48.79 -19.84
N LEU A 315 1.06 48.25 -18.75
CA LEU A 315 2.15 48.89 -18.01
C LEU A 315 3.37 49.08 -18.91
N GLN A 316 3.78 48.04 -19.63
CA GLN A 316 4.93 48.13 -20.53
C GLN A 316 4.74 49.21 -21.61
N ARG A 317 3.55 49.35 -22.19
CA ARG A 317 3.25 50.43 -23.15
C ARG A 317 3.33 51.82 -22.54
N ARG A 318 2.84 52.01 -21.30
CA ARG A 318 2.82 53.32 -20.64
C ARG A 318 4.21 53.83 -20.26
N TYR A 319 5.14 52.92 -19.99
CA TYR A 319 6.50 53.28 -19.56
C TYR A 319 7.53 53.22 -20.69
N THR A 320 7.14 52.80 -21.90
CA THR A 320 8.03 52.84 -23.07
C THR A 320 8.09 54.25 -23.66
N CYS A 321 9.29 54.83 -23.75
CA CYS A 321 9.52 56.14 -24.33
C CYS A 321 9.19 56.14 -25.84
N PRO A 322 8.27 56.99 -26.33
CA PRO A 322 7.86 57.00 -27.75
C PRO A 322 8.98 57.38 -28.72
N SER A 323 10.02 58.08 -28.26
CA SER A 323 11.09 58.62 -29.11
C SER A 323 12.29 57.69 -29.27
N CYS A 324 12.55 56.82 -28.28
CA CYS A 324 13.71 55.91 -28.31
C CYS A 324 13.37 54.45 -28.00
N GLY A 325 12.11 54.13 -27.70
CA GLY A 325 11.66 52.76 -27.42
C GLY A 325 12.15 52.16 -26.11
N VAL A 326 12.82 52.94 -25.25
CA VAL A 326 13.36 52.47 -23.97
C VAL A 326 12.26 52.47 -22.91
N ASN A 327 12.09 51.34 -22.22
CA ASN A 327 11.19 51.21 -21.07
C ASN A 327 11.80 51.92 -19.85
N ASN A 328 11.14 52.97 -19.36
CA ASN A 328 11.61 53.80 -18.25
C ASN A 328 11.23 53.23 -16.88
N MET A 329 10.62 52.04 -16.82
CA MET A 329 10.47 51.28 -15.57
C MET A 329 11.79 50.59 -15.21
N PRO A 330 12.39 50.86 -14.04
CA PRO A 330 13.55 50.11 -13.60
C PRO A 330 13.12 48.67 -13.23
N GLY A 331 13.53 47.70 -14.06
CA GLY A 331 13.74 46.30 -13.67
C GLY A 331 12.51 45.45 -13.33
N LEU A 332 11.56 45.28 -14.25
CA LEU A 332 10.57 44.18 -14.20
C LEU A 332 10.88 43.01 -15.15
N GLU A 333 11.89 43.13 -16.02
CA GLU A 333 12.22 42.10 -17.01
C GLU A 333 12.97 40.88 -16.42
N GLU A 334 13.39 40.91 -15.15
CA GLU A 334 14.13 39.80 -14.52
C GLU A 334 13.31 38.93 -13.55
N ALA A 335 12.01 39.18 -13.35
CA ALA A 335 11.20 38.44 -12.36
C ALA A 335 10.34 37.28 -12.93
N ALA A 336 10.57 36.87 -14.18
CA ALA A 336 9.76 35.85 -14.87
C ALA A 336 10.50 34.55 -15.25
N ASN A 337 11.72 34.30 -14.75
CA ASN A 337 12.42 33.02 -14.88
C ASN A 337 12.65 32.36 -13.51
#